data_AF-A0A847I709-F1
#
_entry.id   AF-A0A847I709-F1
#
_cell.length_a   1.000
_cell.length_b   1.000
_cell.length_c   1.000
_cell.angle_alpha   90.00
_cell.angle_beta   90.00
_cell.angle_gamma   90.00
#
_symmetry.space_group_name_H-M   'P 1'
#
loop_
_entity.id
_entity.type
_entity.pdbx_description
1 polymer ?
#
loop_
_entity_poly.entity_id
_entity_poly.type
_entity_poly.pdbx_seq_one_letter_code
_entity_poly.pdbx_strand_id
1 'polypeptide(L)'
;MPIVIGIDEAGYGPQLGPLVLAATVWQIRPDLLEQDHWQCLKDVVCRNPGRREWRLPLNDSKQIHDTNCIAPLERTVLAFALNAGLTTGRLDQFLCGLCGEAAEFGPPWYQNLAQPLPIDRVRSAHTAIAARLARCMDACGLRCCGLLAEVVPEDQFNRRMAQTHNKAELLLEGVLRLMHRATAACGEQDVHIHVDRLGGRDDYGPMLLRAFPQRYLHVHEVSETCSRYRLATQRSDWLIDFTVDGDQVHMSVALGSMLAKYIREALMRQFNAYWRSLLPDLRPTAGYYGDARRFLSDIQPVVARTGLKWDDFVRVA
;
A
#
# COMPACT_ATOMS: atom_id res chain seq x y z
N MET A 1 -24.35 -6.83 0.20
CA MET A 1 -23.57 -5.79 -0.50
C MET A 1 -22.26 -6.43 -0.90
N PRO A 2 -21.90 -6.43 -2.20
CA PRO A 2 -20.62 -6.97 -2.67
C PRO A 2 -19.44 -6.31 -1.96
N ILE A 3 -18.36 -7.08 -1.83
CA ILE A 3 -17.08 -6.58 -1.32
C ILE A 3 -16.16 -6.31 -2.51
N VAL A 4 -15.52 -5.14 -2.51
CA VAL A 4 -14.48 -4.77 -3.48
C VAL A 4 -13.18 -4.58 -2.73
N ILE A 5 -12.11 -5.21 -3.22
CA ILE A 5 -10.76 -5.13 -2.68
C ILE A 5 -9.88 -4.49 -3.75
N GLY A 6 -9.10 -3.48 -3.39
CA GLY A 6 -8.07 -2.90 -4.26
C GLY A 6 -6.68 -3.09 -3.67
N ILE A 7 -5.73 -3.59 -4.45
CA ILE A 7 -4.36 -3.92 -4.00
C ILE A 7 -3.34 -3.26 -4.92
N ASP A 8 -2.32 -2.63 -4.32
CA ASP A 8 -1.17 -2.05 -5.01
C ASP A 8 0.05 -2.03 -4.08
N GLU A 9 1.23 -1.67 -4.59
CA GLU A 9 2.47 -1.57 -3.85
C GLU A 9 3.22 -0.24 -4.00
N ALA A 10 4.18 -0.02 -3.11
CA ALA A 10 5.17 1.04 -3.22
C ALA A 10 6.54 0.55 -2.79
N GLY A 11 7.58 1.01 -3.50
CA GLY A 11 8.96 0.67 -3.15
C GLY A 11 9.44 -0.64 -3.76
N TYR A 12 8.86 -1.10 -4.88
CA TYR A 12 9.37 -2.25 -5.62
C TYR A 12 10.77 -1.98 -6.21
N GLY A 13 10.96 -0.85 -6.90
CA GLY A 13 12.22 -0.52 -7.60
C GLY A 13 13.45 -0.09 -6.77
N PRO A 14 13.32 0.69 -5.67
CA PRO A 14 14.48 1.24 -4.94
C PRO A 14 15.48 0.19 -4.41
N GLN A 15 16.70 0.60 -4.10
CA GLN A 15 17.69 -0.23 -3.38
C GLN A 15 17.58 -0.11 -1.86
N LEU A 16 17.14 1.06 -1.37
CA LEU A 16 16.98 1.33 0.06
C LEU A 16 15.51 1.56 0.40
N GLY A 17 15.15 1.28 1.64
CA GLY A 17 13.78 1.39 2.12
C GLY A 17 13.00 0.10 1.98
N PRO A 18 11.83 0.04 2.63
CA PRO A 18 10.98 -1.13 2.61
C PRO A 18 10.23 -1.23 1.27
N LEU A 19 9.82 -2.45 0.92
CA LEU A 19 8.69 -2.69 0.04
C LEU A 19 7.42 -2.66 0.90
N VAL A 20 6.39 -1.97 0.43
CA VAL A 20 5.09 -1.95 1.10
C VAL A 20 4.02 -2.36 0.10
N LEU A 21 3.21 -3.35 0.46
CA LEU A 21 1.98 -3.67 -0.25
C LEU A 21 0.80 -3.24 0.60
N ALA A 22 -0.27 -2.78 -0.03
CA ALA A 22 -1.46 -2.35 0.68
C ALA A 22 -2.73 -2.84 0.01
N ALA A 23 -3.75 -3.13 0.83
CA ALA A 23 -5.08 -3.48 0.37
C ALA A 23 -6.12 -2.56 0.99
N THR A 24 -7.15 -2.23 0.22
CA THR A 24 -8.32 -1.50 0.69
C THR A 24 -9.55 -2.35 0.51
N VAL A 25 -10.44 -2.39 1.50
CA VAL A 25 -11.63 -3.24 1.52
C VAL A 25 -12.86 -2.34 1.57
N TRP A 26 -13.78 -2.57 0.65
CA TRP A 26 -14.96 -1.73 0.45
C TRP A 26 -16.21 -2.57 0.41
N GLN A 27 -17.26 -2.08 1.06
CA GLN A 27 -18.61 -2.58 0.89
C GLN A 27 -19.37 -1.60 0.00
N ILE A 28 -19.88 -2.08 -1.13
CA ILE A 28 -20.51 -1.24 -2.16
C ILE A 28 -21.93 -1.72 -2.41
N ARG A 29 -22.88 -0.80 -2.64
CA ARG A 29 -24.25 -1.15 -3.03
C ARG A 29 -24.24 -1.87 -4.38
N PRO A 30 -25.00 -2.97 -4.58
CA PRO A 30 -24.89 -3.78 -5.79
C PRO A 30 -25.04 -3.02 -7.12
N ASP A 31 -25.95 -2.03 -7.19
CA ASP A 31 -26.20 -1.18 -8.36
C ASP A 31 -25.05 -0.21 -8.70
N LEU A 32 -24.07 -0.07 -7.80
CA LEU A 32 -22.93 0.83 -7.93
C LEU A 32 -21.61 0.10 -8.20
N LEU A 33 -21.64 -1.23 -8.27
CA LEU A 33 -20.45 -2.05 -8.40
C LEU A 33 -19.63 -1.70 -9.65
N GLU A 34 -20.31 -1.49 -10.78
CA GLU A 34 -19.72 -1.14 -12.08
C GLU A 34 -19.65 0.38 -12.34
N GLN A 35 -20.07 1.21 -11.38
CA GLN A 35 -20.06 2.66 -11.53
C GLN A 35 -18.69 3.25 -11.21
N ASP A 36 -18.42 4.45 -11.72
CA ASP A 36 -17.22 5.21 -11.36
C ASP A 36 -17.33 5.70 -9.89
N HIS A 37 -16.56 5.07 -9.00
CA HIS A 37 -16.56 5.40 -7.58
C HIS A 37 -15.92 6.77 -7.28
N TRP A 38 -15.05 7.29 -8.15
CA TRP A 38 -14.60 8.69 -8.03
C TRP A 38 -15.75 9.65 -8.26
N GLN A 39 -16.60 9.37 -9.25
CA GLN A 39 -17.76 10.20 -9.54
C GLN A 39 -18.80 10.13 -8.42
N CYS A 40 -18.95 8.97 -7.78
CA CYS A 40 -19.77 8.82 -6.57
C CYS A 40 -19.28 9.74 -5.45
N LEU A 41 -17.96 9.79 -5.21
CA LEU A 41 -17.37 10.58 -4.13
C LEU A 41 -16.88 11.98 -4.54
N LYS A 42 -17.25 12.49 -5.72
CA LYS A 42 -16.70 13.74 -6.33
C LYS A 42 -16.82 14.99 -5.46
N ASP A 43 -17.79 14.99 -4.53
CA ASP A 43 -18.04 16.09 -3.61
C ASP A 43 -17.05 16.11 -2.44
N VAL A 44 -16.21 15.08 -2.28
CA VAL A 44 -15.21 14.96 -1.21
C VAL A 44 -13.84 14.51 -1.71
N VAL A 45 -13.75 13.81 -2.84
CA VAL A 45 -12.49 13.42 -3.48
C VAL A 45 -12.27 14.14 -4.81
N CYS A 46 -11.02 14.21 -5.25
CA CYS A 46 -10.65 14.71 -6.57
C CYS A 46 -9.42 13.97 -7.11
N ARG A 47 -9.36 13.71 -8.42
CA ARG A 47 -8.17 13.09 -9.04
C ARG A 47 -7.01 14.07 -9.21
N ASN A 48 -7.33 15.31 -9.60
CA ASN A 48 -6.36 16.34 -9.95
C ASN A 48 -6.53 17.56 -9.03
N PRO A 49 -5.79 17.63 -7.90
CA PRO A 49 -5.92 18.74 -6.97
C PRO A 49 -5.33 20.04 -7.53
N GLY A 50 -6.12 21.12 -7.53
CA GLY A 50 -5.62 22.47 -7.80
C GLY A 50 -4.97 23.14 -6.58
N ARG A 51 -4.37 24.33 -6.76
CA ARG A 51 -3.64 25.09 -5.71
C ARG A 51 -4.43 25.44 -4.43
N ARG A 52 -5.77 25.33 -4.45
CA ARG A 52 -6.66 25.60 -3.29
C ARG A 52 -7.71 24.51 -3.12
N GLU A 53 -7.41 23.31 -3.61
CA GLU A 53 -8.32 22.19 -3.51
C GLU A 53 -8.45 21.75 -2.05
N TRP A 54 -9.68 21.71 -1.56
CA TRP A 54 -9.99 21.33 -0.18
C TRP A 54 -10.41 19.87 -0.09
N ARG A 55 -10.86 19.26 -1.21
CA ARG A 55 -11.17 17.84 -1.31
C ARG A 55 -9.93 16.99 -1.11
N LEU A 56 -10.14 15.70 -0.90
CA LEU A 56 -9.09 14.71 -0.74
C LEU A 56 -8.56 14.32 -2.13
N PRO A 57 -7.28 14.56 -2.45
CA PRO A 57 -6.69 13.99 -3.65
C PRO A 57 -6.71 12.46 -3.57
N LEU A 58 -7.25 11.79 -4.58
CA LEU A 58 -7.29 10.33 -4.68
C LEU A 58 -7.03 9.92 -6.13
N ASN A 59 -5.80 9.46 -6.38
CA ASN A 59 -5.29 9.06 -7.70
C ASN A 59 -4.00 8.23 -7.48
N ASP A 60 -3.33 7.82 -8.56
CA ASP A 60 -1.98 7.23 -8.51
C ASP A 60 -1.07 8.05 -7.59
N SER A 61 -0.42 7.32 -6.69
CA SER A 61 0.47 7.90 -5.70
C SER A 61 1.60 8.71 -6.32
N LYS A 62 2.09 8.38 -7.52
CA LYS A 62 3.11 9.13 -8.28
C LYS A 62 2.62 10.50 -8.74
N GLN A 63 1.31 10.65 -8.98
CA GLN A 63 0.71 11.94 -9.39
C GLN A 63 0.42 12.84 -8.18
N ILE A 64 0.18 12.25 -7.01
CA ILE A 64 -0.15 12.99 -5.78
C ILE A 64 1.08 13.29 -4.92
N HIS A 65 2.06 12.40 -4.91
CA HIS A 65 3.22 12.49 -4.04
C HIS A 65 4.22 13.56 -4.52
N ASP A 66 4.47 14.53 -3.66
CA ASP A 66 5.58 15.47 -3.76
C ASP A 66 6.69 15.03 -2.79
N THR A 67 7.91 14.87 -3.31
CA THR A 67 9.09 14.52 -2.50
C THR A 67 9.36 15.50 -1.36
N ASN A 68 8.88 16.74 -1.48
CA ASN A 68 9.03 17.78 -0.45
C ASN A 68 7.82 17.87 0.49
N CYS A 69 6.71 17.22 0.17
CA CYS A 69 5.45 17.38 0.90
C CYS A 69 4.62 16.09 0.93
N ILE A 70 4.63 15.42 2.09
CA ILE A 70 3.83 14.20 2.32
C ILE A 70 2.33 14.51 2.52
N ALA A 71 1.97 15.76 2.76
CA ALA A 71 0.66 16.14 3.27
C ALA A 71 -0.53 15.77 2.37
N PRO A 72 -0.47 15.93 1.02
CA PRO A 72 -1.57 15.52 0.15
C PRO A 72 -1.90 14.04 0.28
N LEU A 73 -0.86 13.20 0.35
CA LEU A 73 -0.97 11.76 0.50
C LEU A 73 -1.49 11.38 1.90
N GLU A 74 -0.84 11.92 2.93
CA GLU A 74 -1.16 11.68 4.34
C GLU A 74 -2.59 12.07 4.69
N ARG A 75 -3.05 13.25 4.25
CA ARG A 75 -4.39 13.75 4.55
C ARG A 75 -5.48 12.81 4.05
N THR A 76 -5.33 12.31 2.81
CA THR A 76 -6.29 11.36 2.22
C THR A 76 -6.24 10.03 2.94
N VAL A 77 -5.05 9.44 3.10
CA VAL A 77 -4.88 8.13 3.72
C VAL A 77 -5.43 8.12 5.15
N LEU A 78 -5.10 9.12 5.96
CA LEU A 78 -5.58 9.19 7.34
C LEU A 78 -7.09 9.46 7.44
N ALA A 79 -7.68 10.19 6.48
CA ALA A 79 -9.12 10.38 6.43
C ALA A 79 -9.87 9.06 6.17
N PHE A 80 -9.39 8.23 5.23
CA PHE A 80 -9.94 6.90 4.99
C PHE A 80 -9.66 5.95 6.16
N ALA A 81 -8.47 5.99 6.75
CA ALA A 81 -8.12 5.18 7.91
C ALA A 81 -9.03 5.43 9.11
N LEU A 82 -9.36 6.68 9.41
CA LEU A 82 -10.33 7.02 10.46
C LEU A 82 -11.72 6.41 10.17
N ASN A 83 -12.16 6.44 8.91
CA ASN A 83 -13.43 5.86 8.49
C ASN A 83 -13.44 4.32 8.54
N ALA A 84 -12.27 3.70 8.34
CA ALA A 84 -12.06 2.27 8.52
C ALA A 84 -11.86 1.85 10.00
N GLY A 85 -11.95 2.79 10.95
CA GLY A 85 -11.82 2.52 12.38
C GLY A 85 -10.38 2.35 12.88
N LEU A 86 -9.38 2.76 12.09
CA LEU A 86 -7.98 2.68 12.50
C LEU A 86 -7.57 3.84 13.41
N THR A 87 -6.61 3.56 14.30
CA THR A 87 -5.98 4.60 15.12
C THR A 87 -4.93 5.35 14.31
N THR A 88 -5.08 6.66 14.19
CA THR A 88 -4.21 7.54 13.37
C THR A 88 -3.41 8.54 14.19
N GLY A 89 -3.19 8.29 15.49
CA GLY A 89 -2.49 9.21 16.39
C GLY A 89 -0.97 9.04 16.42
N ARG A 90 -0.47 7.83 16.13
CA ARG A 90 0.97 7.50 16.08
C ARG A 90 1.26 6.42 15.04
N LEU A 91 2.47 6.42 14.50
CA LEU A 91 2.86 5.54 13.41
C LEU A 91 2.89 4.05 13.84
N ASP A 92 3.42 3.74 15.02
CA ASP A 92 3.39 2.39 15.62
C ASP A 92 1.97 1.81 15.70
N GLN A 93 1.01 2.56 16.24
CA GLN A 93 -0.39 2.14 16.37
C GLN A 93 -1.07 2.00 15.01
N PHE A 94 -0.77 2.92 14.09
CA PHE A 94 -1.32 2.88 12.74
C PHE A 94 -0.85 1.63 11.99
N LEU A 95 0.46 1.32 12.04
CA LEU A 95 1.01 0.11 11.43
C LEU A 95 0.48 -1.17 12.09
N CYS A 96 0.36 -1.18 13.43
CA CYS A 96 -0.25 -2.31 14.13
C CYS A 96 -1.67 -2.60 13.63
N GLY A 97 -2.50 -1.55 13.43
CA GLY A 97 -3.85 -1.70 12.91
C GLY A 97 -3.90 -2.19 11.44
N LEU A 98 -2.92 -1.82 10.62
CA LEU A 98 -2.82 -2.23 9.22
C LEU A 98 -2.25 -3.64 9.03
N CYS A 99 -1.28 -4.03 9.85
CA CYS A 99 -0.57 -5.31 9.76
C CYS A 99 -1.21 -6.41 10.61
N GLY A 100 -2.06 -6.07 11.59
CA GLY A 100 -2.81 -7.00 12.44
C GLY A 100 -2.10 -7.37 13.74
N GLU A 101 -0.77 -7.38 13.77
CA GLU A 101 0.05 -7.60 14.98
C GLU A 101 0.96 -6.40 15.24
N ALA A 102 1.57 -6.33 16.44
CA ALA A 102 2.62 -5.35 16.72
C ALA A 102 3.71 -5.53 15.68
N ALA A 103 3.82 -4.58 14.75
CA ALA A 103 4.77 -4.66 13.66
C ALA A 103 6.19 -4.52 14.23
N GLU A 104 6.77 -5.65 14.65
CA GLU A 104 8.14 -5.74 15.13
C GLU A 104 9.05 -5.87 13.93
N PHE A 105 9.65 -4.75 13.55
CA PHE A 105 10.66 -4.72 12.52
C PHE A 105 12.03 -4.95 13.14
N GLY A 106 12.79 -5.89 12.57
CA GLY A 106 14.15 -6.20 13.02
C GLY A 106 15.12 -5.01 12.92
N PRO A 107 15.16 -4.26 11.81
CA PRO A 107 16.17 -3.23 11.63
C PRO A 107 16.11 -2.05 12.62
N PRO A 108 17.25 -1.50 13.05
CA PRO A 108 17.32 -0.50 14.12
C PRO A 108 16.59 0.80 13.80
N TRP A 109 16.52 1.19 12.52
CA TRP A 109 15.79 2.38 12.09
C TRP A 109 14.27 2.26 12.13
N TYR A 110 13.73 1.06 12.42
CA TYR A 110 12.30 0.84 12.63
C TYR A 110 11.95 0.46 14.08
N GLN A 111 12.89 0.55 15.03
CA GLN A 111 12.63 0.21 16.43
C GLN A 111 11.86 1.28 17.20
N ASN A 112 11.93 2.55 16.78
CA ASN A 112 11.16 3.64 17.40
C ASN A 112 10.22 4.29 16.39
N LEU A 113 8.99 3.78 16.35
CA LEU A 113 7.92 4.30 15.48
C LEU A 113 6.88 5.11 16.25
N ALA A 114 7.24 5.68 17.41
CA ALA A 114 6.33 6.49 18.23
C ALA A 114 6.05 7.90 17.65
N GLN A 115 6.40 8.15 16.39
CA GLN A 115 6.16 9.42 15.72
C GLN A 115 4.65 9.76 15.70
N PRO A 116 4.25 10.95 16.16
CA PRO A 116 2.87 11.39 16.06
C PRO A 116 2.40 11.49 14.61
N LEU A 117 1.18 11.03 14.36
CA LEU A 117 0.48 11.22 13.11
C LEU A 117 -0.65 12.27 13.28
N PRO A 118 -0.91 13.09 12.26
CA PRO A 118 -0.14 13.22 11.02
C PRO A 118 1.28 13.80 11.25
N ILE A 119 2.22 13.41 10.39
CA ILE A 119 3.59 13.92 10.32
C ILE A 119 3.57 15.43 10.03
N ASP A 120 2.71 15.87 9.10
CA ASP A 120 2.45 17.28 8.85
C ASP A 120 1.14 17.72 9.50
N ARG A 121 1.21 18.15 10.76
CA ARG A 121 0.03 18.54 11.57
C ARG A 121 -0.83 19.63 10.96
N VAL A 122 -0.24 20.55 10.21
CA VAL A 122 -0.95 21.71 9.68
C VAL A 122 -1.59 21.36 8.35
N ARG A 123 -0.82 20.81 7.40
CA ARG A 123 -1.31 20.56 6.04
C ARG A 123 -2.11 19.26 5.93
N SER A 124 -1.91 18.32 6.85
CA SER A 124 -2.62 17.02 6.87
C SER A 124 -3.78 16.97 7.87
N ALA A 125 -4.34 18.13 8.27
CA ALA A 125 -5.56 18.16 9.07
C ALA A 125 -6.70 17.41 8.35
N HIS A 126 -7.13 16.29 8.93
CA HIS A 126 -8.00 15.32 8.25
C HIS A 126 -9.32 15.02 8.99
N THR A 127 -9.47 15.36 10.28
CA THR A 127 -10.65 14.99 11.08
C THR A 127 -11.98 15.53 10.52
N ALA A 128 -12.03 16.82 10.17
CA ALA A 128 -13.26 17.44 9.65
C ALA A 128 -13.65 16.89 8.27
N ILE A 129 -12.66 16.66 7.40
CA ILE A 129 -12.89 16.09 6.06
C ILE A 129 -13.21 14.59 6.14
N ALA A 130 -12.67 13.85 7.13
CA ALA A 130 -13.03 12.47 7.39
C ALA A 130 -14.51 12.31 7.75
N ALA A 131 -15.07 13.22 8.56
CA ALA A 131 -16.50 13.21 8.87
C ALA A 131 -17.37 13.54 7.63
N ARG A 132 -16.90 14.41 6.73
CA ARG A 132 -17.59 14.69 5.46
C ARG A 132 -17.51 13.49 4.50
N LEU A 133 -16.34 12.84 4.45
CA LEU A 133 -16.11 11.62 3.69
C LEU A 133 -17.06 10.51 4.17
N ALA A 134 -17.21 10.31 5.48
CA ALA A 134 -18.16 9.35 6.06
C ALA A 134 -19.58 9.54 5.51
N ARG A 135 -20.11 10.76 5.65
CA ARG A 135 -21.47 11.11 5.18
C ARG A 135 -21.62 10.94 3.67
N CYS A 136 -20.59 11.28 2.89
CA CYS A 136 -20.62 11.13 1.44
C CYS A 136 -20.62 9.65 1.04
N MET A 137 -19.77 8.83 1.66
CA MET A 137 -19.75 7.38 1.45
C MET A 137 -21.11 6.77 1.78
N ASP A 138 -21.69 7.08 2.95
CA ASP A 138 -23.00 6.60 3.37
C ASP A 138 -24.11 7.01 2.38
N ALA A 139 -24.16 8.28 1.98
CA ALA A 139 -25.16 8.80 1.04
C ALA A 139 -25.03 8.14 -0.35
N CYS A 140 -23.81 7.81 -0.76
CA CYS A 140 -23.54 7.14 -2.01
C CYS A 140 -23.63 5.61 -1.92
N GLY A 141 -23.85 5.00 -0.74
CA GLY A 141 -23.89 3.55 -0.59
C GLY A 141 -22.53 2.86 -0.76
N LEU A 142 -21.44 3.58 -0.45
CA LEU A 142 -20.08 3.04 -0.33
C LEU A 142 -19.69 3.01 1.14
N ARG A 143 -18.78 2.10 1.51
CA ARG A 143 -18.12 2.12 2.82
C ARG A 143 -16.72 1.56 2.68
N CYS A 144 -15.71 2.33 3.10
CA CYS A 144 -14.36 1.79 3.28
C CYS A 144 -14.31 1.04 4.62
N CYS A 145 -14.32 -0.28 4.56
CA CYS A 145 -14.46 -1.17 5.71
C CYS A 145 -13.13 -1.58 6.34
N GLY A 146 -12.03 -1.48 5.59
CA GLY A 146 -10.73 -1.91 6.07
C GLY A 146 -9.60 -1.41 5.20
N LEU A 147 -8.46 -1.17 5.84
CA LEU A 147 -7.18 -0.94 5.20
C LEU A 147 -6.19 -1.93 5.78
N LEU A 148 -5.37 -2.54 4.93
CA LEU A 148 -4.38 -3.53 5.33
C LEU A 148 -3.05 -3.22 4.66
N ALA A 149 -1.95 -3.60 5.30
CA ALA A 149 -0.63 -3.51 4.72
C ALA A 149 0.26 -4.71 5.05
N GLU A 150 1.17 -5.01 4.13
CA GLU A 150 2.35 -5.86 4.33
C GLU A 150 3.57 -4.97 4.15
N VAL A 151 4.36 -4.79 5.20
CA VAL A 151 5.64 -4.09 5.13
C VAL A 151 6.74 -5.14 5.10
N VAL A 152 7.58 -5.09 4.07
CA VAL A 152 8.76 -5.95 3.93
C VAL A 152 10.01 -5.09 4.09
N PRO A 153 10.59 -5.05 5.30
CA PRO A 153 11.88 -4.41 5.55
C PRO A 153 13.01 -5.03 4.72
N GLU A 154 14.12 -4.32 4.65
CA GLU A 154 15.27 -4.64 3.81
C GLU A 154 15.89 -6.01 4.15
N ASP A 155 16.01 -6.34 5.44
CA ASP A 155 16.55 -7.63 5.90
C ASP A 155 15.62 -8.81 5.53
N GLN A 156 14.31 -8.62 5.66
CA GLN A 156 13.31 -9.62 5.27
C GLN A 156 13.27 -9.79 3.75
N PHE A 157 13.37 -8.67 3.02
CA PHE A 157 13.46 -8.68 1.56
C PHE A 157 14.66 -9.51 1.10
N ASN A 158 15.84 -9.25 1.68
CA ASN A 158 17.07 -9.95 1.32
C ASN A 158 17.03 -11.44 1.70
N ARG A 159 16.52 -11.78 2.89
CA ARG A 159 16.30 -13.18 3.29
C ARG A 159 15.39 -13.91 2.32
N ARG A 160 14.30 -13.26 1.86
CA ARG A 160 13.37 -13.89 0.92
C ARG A 160 13.96 -14.03 -0.48
N MET A 161 14.68 -13.01 -0.96
CA MET A 161 15.41 -13.08 -2.23
C MET A 161 16.47 -14.19 -2.25
N ALA A 162 17.14 -14.46 -1.14
CA ALA A 162 18.08 -15.58 -1.03
C ALA A 162 17.40 -16.96 -1.14
N GLN A 163 16.09 -17.05 -0.88
CA GLN A 163 15.31 -18.30 -0.98
C GLN A 163 14.67 -18.47 -2.35
N THR A 164 14.15 -17.40 -2.95
CA THR A 164 13.37 -17.47 -4.20
C THR A 164 14.20 -17.16 -5.43
N HIS A 165 15.29 -16.39 -5.29
CA HIS A 165 16.03 -15.75 -6.37
C HIS A 165 15.14 -15.00 -7.38
N ASN A 166 13.94 -14.59 -6.96
CA ASN A 166 12.94 -13.99 -7.82
C ASN A 166 12.13 -12.94 -7.06
N LYS A 167 12.36 -11.69 -7.45
CA LYS A 167 11.72 -10.51 -6.87
C LYS A 167 10.22 -10.42 -7.19
N ALA A 168 9.81 -10.90 -8.37
CA ALA A 168 8.40 -10.93 -8.74
C ALA A 168 7.61 -11.94 -7.88
N GLU A 169 8.26 -13.02 -7.46
CA GLU A 169 7.64 -14.01 -6.56
C GLU A 169 7.40 -13.41 -5.17
N LEU A 170 8.36 -12.63 -4.64
CA LEU A 170 8.20 -11.94 -3.36
C LEU A 170 6.98 -10.99 -3.38
N LEU A 171 6.81 -10.22 -4.46
CA LEU A 171 5.68 -9.32 -4.63
C LEU A 171 4.35 -10.11 -4.69
N LEU A 172 4.29 -11.14 -5.53
CA LEU A 172 3.10 -11.97 -5.68
C LEU A 172 2.69 -12.66 -4.37
N GLU A 173 3.64 -13.21 -3.62
CA GLU A 173 3.36 -13.81 -2.31
C GLU A 173 2.76 -12.79 -1.32
N GLY A 174 3.26 -11.54 -1.34
CA GLY A 174 2.70 -10.45 -0.53
C GLY A 174 1.25 -10.13 -0.93
N VAL A 175 0.97 -10.05 -2.23
CA VAL A 175 -0.39 -9.83 -2.75
C VAL A 175 -1.32 -10.97 -2.33
N LEU A 176 -0.89 -12.22 -2.46
CA LEU A 176 -1.69 -13.38 -2.07
C LEU A 176 -1.98 -13.41 -0.55
N ARG A 177 -1.02 -13.02 0.30
CA ARG A 177 -1.25 -12.86 1.75
C ARG A 177 -2.25 -11.74 2.04
N LEU A 178 -2.15 -10.60 1.35
CA LEU A 178 -3.13 -9.52 1.49
C LEU A 178 -4.53 -9.94 1.03
N MET A 179 -4.65 -10.66 -0.09
CA MET A 179 -5.92 -11.20 -0.55
C MET A 179 -6.53 -12.14 0.49
N HIS A 180 -5.73 -13.04 1.06
CA HIS A 180 -6.19 -13.93 2.12
C HIS A 180 -6.69 -13.15 3.35
N ARG A 181 -5.91 -12.17 3.83
CA ARG A 181 -6.29 -11.34 4.99
C ARG A 181 -7.53 -10.48 4.73
N ALA A 182 -7.60 -9.84 3.56
CA ALA A 182 -8.70 -8.97 3.16
C ALA A 182 -10.03 -9.72 2.98
N THR A 183 -9.95 -10.99 2.58
CA THR A 183 -11.13 -11.84 2.38
C THR A 183 -11.55 -12.63 3.63
N ALA A 184 -10.72 -12.68 4.69
CA ALA A 184 -10.97 -13.47 5.89
C ALA A 184 -12.31 -13.14 6.57
N ALA A 185 -12.73 -11.88 6.56
CA ALA A 185 -13.98 -11.43 7.16
C ALA A 185 -15.18 -11.41 6.18
N CYS A 186 -14.98 -11.79 4.91
CA CYS A 186 -16.01 -11.72 3.88
C CYS A 186 -16.99 -12.91 3.91
N GLY A 187 -16.69 -13.96 4.68
CA GLY A 187 -17.53 -15.16 4.76
C GLY A 187 -17.79 -15.79 3.39
N GLU A 188 -19.08 -15.97 3.07
CA GLU A 188 -19.56 -16.56 1.80
C GLU A 188 -20.06 -15.51 0.80
N GLN A 189 -19.64 -14.26 0.94
CA GLN A 189 -20.00 -13.22 0.00
C GLN A 189 -19.16 -13.29 -1.28
N ASP A 190 -19.74 -12.80 -2.37
CA ASP A 190 -18.99 -12.54 -3.59
C ASP A 190 -18.02 -11.37 -3.38
N VAL A 191 -16.81 -11.52 -3.90
CA VAL A 191 -15.71 -10.57 -3.73
C VAL A 191 -15.13 -10.22 -5.09
N HIS A 192 -14.94 -8.93 -5.32
CA HIS A 192 -14.22 -8.39 -6.48
C HIS A 192 -12.86 -7.92 -6.01
N ILE A 193 -11.79 -8.45 -6.57
CA ILE A 193 -10.41 -8.16 -6.18
C ILE A 193 -9.73 -7.54 -7.40
N HIS A 194 -9.39 -6.26 -7.30
CA HIS A 194 -8.65 -5.53 -8.29
C HIS A 194 -7.21 -5.34 -7.80
N VAL A 195 -6.25 -5.70 -8.63
CA VAL A 195 -4.82 -5.64 -8.34
C VAL A 195 -4.14 -4.90 -9.48
N ASP A 196 -3.24 -3.95 -9.17
CA ASP A 196 -2.34 -3.43 -10.19
C ASP A 196 -1.45 -4.56 -10.72
N ARG A 197 -1.13 -4.54 -12.02
CA ARG A 197 -0.39 -5.66 -12.62
C ARG A 197 1.02 -5.77 -12.04
N LEU A 198 1.39 -6.98 -11.63
CA LEU A 198 2.65 -7.26 -10.97
C LEU A 198 3.79 -7.48 -11.99
N GLY A 199 4.36 -6.39 -12.47
CA GLY A 199 5.46 -6.39 -13.44
C GLY A 199 5.05 -7.01 -14.79
N GLY A 200 5.95 -7.79 -15.40
CA GLY A 200 5.72 -8.40 -16.72
C GLY A 200 4.87 -9.67 -16.71
N ARG A 201 4.27 -10.06 -15.58
CA ARG A 201 3.48 -11.29 -15.47
C ARG A 201 2.07 -11.08 -16.02
N ASP A 202 1.66 -11.97 -16.92
CA ASP A 202 0.34 -12.03 -17.53
C ASP A 202 -0.50 -13.21 -17.00
N ASP A 203 0.11 -14.35 -16.65
CA ASP A 203 -0.60 -15.47 -16.04
C ASP A 203 -0.31 -15.64 -14.54
N TYR A 204 -1.40 -15.60 -13.76
CA TYR A 204 -1.46 -15.76 -12.30
C TYR A 204 -2.15 -17.06 -11.88
N GLY A 205 -2.76 -17.80 -12.81
CA GLY A 205 -3.62 -18.96 -12.54
C GLY A 205 -2.97 -20.03 -11.64
N PRO A 206 -1.77 -20.53 -11.96
CA PRO A 206 -1.12 -21.56 -11.15
C PRO A 206 -0.89 -21.14 -9.68
N MET A 207 -0.55 -19.88 -9.44
CA MET A 207 -0.27 -19.36 -8.10
C MET A 207 -1.57 -19.09 -7.34
N LEU A 208 -2.62 -18.61 -8.00
CA LEU A 208 -3.95 -18.47 -7.42
C LEU A 208 -4.50 -19.83 -6.97
N LEU A 209 -4.36 -20.86 -7.82
CA LEU A 209 -4.80 -22.22 -7.49
C LEU A 209 -4.00 -22.78 -6.31
N ARG A 210 -2.69 -22.54 -6.25
CA ARG A 210 -1.83 -22.96 -5.14
C ARG A 210 -2.18 -22.24 -3.83
N ALA A 211 -2.50 -20.95 -3.90
CA ALA A 211 -2.80 -20.14 -2.72
C ALA A 211 -4.21 -20.39 -2.17
N PHE A 212 -5.17 -20.74 -3.04
CA PHE A 212 -6.56 -20.96 -2.68
C PHE A 212 -7.06 -22.32 -3.22
N PRO A 213 -6.46 -23.45 -2.78
CA PRO A 213 -6.74 -24.79 -3.33
C PRO A 213 -8.18 -25.27 -3.10
N GLN A 214 -8.90 -24.64 -2.17
CA GLN A 214 -10.31 -24.89 -1.89
C GLN A 214 -11.28 -24.24 -2.90
N ARG A 215 -10.78 -23.40 -3.82
CA ARG A 215 -11.58 -22.70 -4.83
C ARG A 215 -11.26 -23.24 -6.23
N TYR A 216 -12.29 -23.44 -7.04
CA TYR A 216 -12.17 -23.83 -8.43
C TYR A 216 -11.76 -22.63 -9.27
N LEU A 217 -10.65 -22.76 -9.99
CA LEU A 217 -10.12 -21.73 -10.87
C LEU A 217 -10.78 -21.80 -12.26
N HIS A 218 -11.34 -20.67 -12.67
CA HIS A 218 -11.75 -20.41 -14.05
C HIS A 218 -10.93 -19.23 -14.57
N VAL A 219 -10.26 -19.42 -15.71
CA VAL A 219 -9.55 -18.35 -16.42
C VAL A 219 -10.55 -17.70 -17.38
N HIS A 220 -10.84 -16.42 -17.19
CA HIS A 220 -11.77 -15.68 -18.05
C HIS A 220 -11.02 -14.95 -19.16
N GLU A 221 -9.90 -14.30 -18.85
CA GLU A 221 -9.09 -13.57 -19.81
C GLU A 221 -7.62 -13.54 -19.38
N VAL A 222 -6.70 -13.66 -20.34
CA VAL A 222 -5.29 -13.31 -20.19
C VAL A 222 -4.90 -12.53 -21.43
N SER A 223 -4.58 -11.25 -21.27
CA SER A 223 -4.25 -10.33 -22.37
C SER A 223 -3.14 -9.35 -21.97
N GLU A 224 -2.69 -8.55 -22.93
CA GLU A 224 -1.66 -7.53 -22.69
C GLU A 224 -2.10 -6.44 -21.72
N THR A 225 -3.40 -6.24 -21.50
CA THR A 225 -3.92 -5.16 -20.65
C THR A 225 -4.54 -5.66 -19.34
N CYS A 226 -5.00 -6.92 -19.28
CA CYS A 226 -5.52 -7.48 -18.03
C CYS A 226 -5.44 -9.02 -17.96
N SER A 227 -5.55 -9.55 -16.75
CA SER A 227 -5.65 -10.99 -16.47
C SER A 227 -6.79 -11.21 -15.48
N ARG A 228 -7.86 -11.88 -15.93
CA ARG A 228 -9.11 -12.04 -15.17
C ARG A 228 -9.38 -13.50 -14.83
N TYR A 229 -9.67 -13.73 -13.56
CA TYR A 229 -9.91 -15.05 -13.00
C TYR A 229 -11.18 -15.05 -12.16
N ARG A 230 -11.84 -16.20 -12.09
CA ARG A 230 -12.86 -16.50 -11.10
C ARG A 230 -12.40 -17.67 -10.24
N LEU A 231 -12.33 -17.45 -8.93
CA LEU A 231 -12.12 -18.49 -7.93
C LEU A 231 -13.44 -18.81 -7.22
N ALA A 232 -14.08 -19.89 -7.63
CA ALA A 232 -15.42 -20.27 -7.21
C ALA A 232 -15.42 -21.29 -6.06
N THR A 233 -16.40 -21.20 -5.18
CA THR A 233 -16.84 -22.30 -4.31
C THR A 233 -18.30 -22.65 -4.64
N GLN A 234 -18.90 -23.60 -3.91
CA GLN A 234 -20.34 -23.86 -4.05
C GLN A 234 -21.22 -22.67 -3.60
N ARG A 235 -20.67 -21.70 -2.86
CA ARG A 235 -21.45 -20.69 -2.14
C ARG A 235 -21.06 -19.24 -2.46
N SER A 236 -19.85 -19.02 -2.98
CA SER A 236 -19.34 -17.69 -3.27
C SER A 236 -18.29 -17.68 -4.37
N ASP A 237 -18.24 -16.56 -5.10
CA ASP A 237 -17.29 -16.29 -6.17
C ASP A 237 -16.32 -15.17 -5.79
N TRP A 238 -15.04 -15.38 -6.09
CA TRP A 238 -14.06 -14.30 -6.11
C TRP A 238 -13.69 -14.00 -7.56
N LEU A 239 -13.99 -12.79 -8.01
CA LEU A 239 -13.56 -12.27 -9.31
C LEU A 239 -12.29 -11.46 -9.11
N ILE A 240 -11.23 -11.80 -9.84
CA ILE A 240 -9.88 -11.30 -9.59
C ILE A 240 -9.34 -10.74 -10.90
N ASP A 241 -9.05 -9.45 -10.89
CA ASP A 241 -8.56 -8.70 -12.05
C ASP A 241 -7.17 -8.14 -11.74
N PHE A 242 -6.17 -8.60 -12.49
CA PHE A 242 -4.85 -7.96 -12.56
C PHE A 242 -4.85 -7.03 -13.77
N THR A 243 -4.86 -5.72 -13.54
CA THR A 243 -5.06 -4.71 -14.59
C THR A 243 -3.81 -3.84 -14.71
N VAL A 244 -3.34 -3.59 -15.94
CA VAL A 244 -2.28 -2.60 -16.20
C VAL A 244 -2.77 -1.21 -15.80
N ASP A 245 -1.98 -0.48 -15.03
CA ASP A 245 -2.33 0.83 -14.47
C ASP A 245 -3.67 0.75 -13.71
N GLY A 246 -3.84 -0.29 -12.90
CA GLY A 246 -5.06 -0.59 -12.15
C GLY A 246 -5.46 0.56 -11.21
N ASP A 247 -4.49 1.34 -10.74
CA ASP A 247 -4.70 2.56 -9.95
C ASP A 247 -5.30 3.74 -10.75
N GLN A 248 -5.24 3.70 -12.09
CA GLN A 248 -5.95 4.62 -12.98
C GLN A 248 -7.39 4.19 -13.28
N VAL A 249 -7.68 2.89 -13.09
CA VAL A 249 -8.95 2.25 -13.47
C VAL A 249 -9.87 2.08 -12.27
N HIS A 250 -9.33 1.70 -11.11
CA HIS A 250 -10.11 1.36 -9.92
C HIS A 250 -9.73 2.25 -8.72
N MET A 251 -10.71 2.97 -8.16
CA MET A 251 -10.50 3.88 -7.02
C MET A 251 -9.96 3.14 -5.78
N SER A 252 -10.37 1.90 -5.59
CA SER A 252 -9.89 1.03 -4.50
C SER A 252 -8.40 0.73 -4.65
N VAL A 253 -7.90 0.50 -5.87
CA VAL A 253 -6.47 0.27 -6.16
C VAL A 253 -5.70 1.57 -5.97
N ALA A 254 -6.22 2.71 -6.45
CA ALA A 254 -5.61 4.02 -6.24
C ALA A 254 -5.41 4.37 -4.76
N LEU A 255 -6.41 4.10 -3.91
CA LEU A 255 -6.25 4.27 -2.46
C LEU A 255 -5.22 3.29 -1.88
N GLY A 256 -5.14 2.06 -2.40
CA GLY A 256 -4.08 1.09 -2.08
C GLY A 256 -2.69 1.64 -2.40
N SER A 257 -2.51 2.20 -3.59
CA SER A 257 -1.27 2.87 -4.04
C SER A 257 -0.85 3.95 -3.07
N MET A 258 -1.80 4.83 -2.73
CA MET A 258 -1.57 5.95 -1.82
C MET A 258 -1.19 5.48 -0.41
N LEU A 259 -1.86 4.44 0.10
CA LEU A 259 -1.59 3.86 1.41
C LEU A 259 -0.18 3.24 1.45
N ALA A 260 0.17 2.42 0.46
CA ALA A 260 1.49 1.81 0.36
C ALA A 260 2.59 2.88 0.29
N LYS A 261 2.39 3.90 -0.55
CA LYS A 261 3.31 5.03 -0.66
C LYS A 261 3.44 5.80 0.64
N TYR A 262 2.34 6.06 1.35
CA TYR A 262 2.36 6.82 2.59
C TYR A 262 3.17 6.12 3.68
N ILE A 263 2.89 4.84 3.88
CA ILE A 263 3.62 4.00 4.82
C ILE A 263 5.10 3.99 4.46
N ARG A 264 5.43 3.79 3.18
CA ARG A 264 6.83 3.79 2.73
C ARG A 264 7.52 5.12 3.05
N GLU A 265 6.91 6.26 2.74
CA GLU A 265 7.51 7.57 2.99
C GLU A 265 7.65 7.87 4.49
N ALA A 266 6.68 7.45 5.31
CA ALA A 266 6.77 7.55 6.77
C ALA A 266 7.94 6.71 7.31
N LEU A 267 8.10 5.47 6.84
CA LEU A 267 9.22 4.59 7.21
C LEU A 267 10.57 5.11 6.69
N MET A 268 10.61 5.66 5.47
CA MET A 268 11.82 6.29 4.92
C MET A 268 12.26 7.51 5.72
N ARG A 269 11.34 8.25 6.35
CA ARG A 269 11.71 9.32 7.28
C ARG A 269 12.44 8.78 8.50
N GLN A 270 12.01 7.63 9.03
CA GLN A 270 12.68 6.97 10.16
C GLN A 270 14.04 6.40 9.76
N PHE A 271 14.11 5.77 8.59
CA PHE A 271 15.37 5.35 7.96
C PHE A 271 16.37 6.51 7.88
N ASN A 272 15.96 7.63 7.30
CA ASN A 272 16.82 8.81 7.18
C ASN A 272 17.16 9.45 8.54
N ALA A 273 16.22 9.48 9.48
CA ALA A 273 16.46 10.02 10.82
C ALA A 273 17.53 9.21 11.58
N TYR A 274 17.49 7.89 11.48
CA TYR A 274 18.51 7.01 12.06
C TYR A 274 19.91 7.36 11.54
N TRP A 275 20.10 7.38 10.22
CA TRP A 275 21.41 7.69 9.65
C TRP A 275 21.88 9.12 9.95
N ARG A 276 20.96 10.09 9.98
CA ARG A 276 21.29 11.47 10.38
C ARG A 276 21.67 11.61 11.86
N SER A 277 21.17 10.73 12.73
CA SER A 277 21.64 10.71 14.13
C SER A 277 23.12 10.32 14.25
N LEU A 278 23.64 9.57 13.28
CA LEU A 278 25.04 9.15 13.21
C LEU A 278 25.92 10.09 12.39
N LEU A 279 25.31 10.80 11.42
CA LEU A 279 25.96 11.75 10.52
C LEU A 279 25.03 12.96 10.28
N PRO A 280 25.09 14.01 11.13
CA PRO A 280 24.10 15.11 11.14
C PRO A 280 23.86 15.82 9.81
N ASP A 281 24.92 16.02 9.02
CA ASP A 281 24.88 16.72 7.72
C ASP A 281 24.50 15.81 6.54
N LEU A 282 24.14 14.55 6.81
CA LEU A 282 23.75 13.60 5.78
C LEU A 282 22.47 14.04 5.07
N ARG A 283 22.57 14.21 3.75
CA ARG A 283 21.42 14.48 2.89
C ARG A 283 20.54 13.23 2.78
N PRO A 284 19.21 13.34 2.98
CA PRO A 284 18.30 12.20 2.98
C PRO A 284 18.25 11.51 1.60
N THR A 285 17.84 10.25 1.58
CA THR A 285 17.66 9.42 0.39
C THR A 285 16.20 9.00 0.22
N ALA A 286 15.75 8.93 -1.03
CA ALA A 286 14.53 8.26 -1.44
C ALA A 286 14.77 6.76 -1.75
N GLY A 287 16.04 6.34 -1.87
CA GLY A 287 16.48 4.96 -2.01
C GLY A 287 16.61 4.45 -3.44
N TYR A 288 16.36 5.27 -4.47
CA TYR A 288 16.50 4.88 -5.88
C TYR A 288 17.96 4.84 -6.32
N TYR A 289 18.33 3.95 -7.25
CA TYR A 289 19.70 3.62 -7.64
C TYR A 289 20.73 4.78 -7.60
N GLY A 290 20.48 5.89 -8.32
CA GLY A 290 21.42 7.02 -8.37
C GLY A 290 21.56 7.74 -7.03
N ASP A 291 20.43 8.04 -6.39
CA ASP A 291 20.39 8.69 -5.07
C ASP A 291 20.90 7.76 -3.94
N ALA A 292 20.59 6.47 -4.02
CA ALA A 292 21.08 5.44 -3.11
C ALA A 292 22.60 5.30 -3.20
N ARG A 293 23.19 5.24 -4.39
CA ARG A 293 24.65 5.16 -4.54
C ARG A 293 25.37 6.32 -3.86
N ARG A 294 24.86 7.55 -4.03
CA ARG A 294 25.36 8.73 -3.30
C ARG A 294 25.24 8.51 -1.79
N PHE A 295 24.04 8.17 -1.32
CA PHE A 295 23.80 7.98 0.11
C PHE A 295 24.72 6.90 0.72
N LEU A 296 24.93 5.78 0.03
CA LEU A 296 25.82 4.70 0.45
C LEU A 296 27.28 5.16 0.55
N SER A 297 27.73 5.98 -0.40
CA SER A 297 29.05 6.61 -0.33
C SER A 297 29.16 7.58 0.86
N ASP A 298 28.12 8.37 1.12
CA ASP A 298 28.10 9.36 2.20
C ASP A 298 28.15 8.68 3.59
N ILE A 299 27.47 7.54 3.78
CA ILE A 299 27.43 6.83 5.08
C ILE A 299 28.60 5.86 5.31
N GLN A 300 29.40 5.56 4.29
CA GLN A 300 30.52 4.60 4.38
C GLN A 300 31.42 4.82 5.61
N PRO A 301 31.80 6.05 6.01
CA PRO A 301 32.64 6.27 7.20
C PRO A 301 31.98 5.88 8.52
N VAL A 302 30.64 5.83 8.58
CA VAL A 302 29.91 5.57 9.82
C VAL A 302 29.42 4.13 9.95
N VAL A 303 29.20 3.41 8.83
CA VAL A 303 28.74 2.01 8.82
C VAL A 303 29.67 1.09 9.63
N ALA A 304 30.99 1.25 9.52
CA ALA A 304 31.94 0.42 10.26
C ALA A 304 31.80 0.55 11.79
N ARG A 305 31.24 1.66 12.29
CA ARG A 305 31.07 1.93 13.73
C ARG A 305 29.74 1.41 14.27
N THR A 306 28.78 1.10 13.42
CA THR A 306 27.45 0.62 13.84
C THR A 306 27.38 -0.90 13.99
N GLY A 307 28.36 -1.64 13.45
CA GLY A 307 28.32 -3.10 13.37
C GLY A 307 27.33 -3.65 12.33
N LEU A 308 26.69 -2.78 11.55
CA LEU A 308 25.77 -3.16 10.48
C LEU A 308 26.55 -3.65 9.25
N LYS A 309 25.98 -4.64 8.56
CA LYS A 309 26.42 -5.09 7.25
C LYS A 309 25.61 -4.37 6.16
N TRP A 310 26.20 -4.22 4.98
CA TRP A 310 25.50 -3.62 3.84
C TRP A 310 24.21 -4.37 3.49
N ASP A 311 24.23 -5.70 3.58
CA ASP A 311 23.06 -6.55 3.31
C ASP A 311 21.93 -6.41 4.36
N ASP A 312 22.15 -5.68 5.46
CA ASP A 312 21.09 -5.39 6.42
C ASP A 312 20.13 -4.29 5.92
N PHE A 313 20.56 -3.45 4.96
CA PHE A 313 19.78 -2.31 4.45
C PHE A 313 19.87 -2.04 2.95
N VAL A 314 20.80 -2.66 2.24
CA VAL A 314 20.88 -2.60 0.79
C VAL A 314 20.15 -3.81 0.23
N ARG A 315 19.02 -3.58 -0.44
CA ARG A 315 18.25 -4.66 -1.05
C ARG A 315 19.00 -5.28 -2.23
N VAL A 316 19.08 -6.60 -2.25
CA VAL A 316 19.67 -7.35 -3.37
C VAL A 316 18.79 -7.20 -4.62
N ALA A 317 19.44 -7.12 -5.78
CA ALA A 317 18.75 -6.99 -7.06
C ALA A 317 18.13 -8.32 -7.50
#